data_AF-A0A1G6MGN1-F1
#
_entry.id   AF-A0A1G6MGN1-F1
#
_cell.length_a   1.000
_cell.length_b   1.000
_cell.length_c   1.000
_cell.angle_alpha   90.00
_cell.angle_beta   90.00
_cell.angle_gamma   90.00
#
_symmetry.space_group_name_H-M   'P 1'
#
loop_
_entity.id
_entity.type
_entity.pdbx_description
1 polymer ?
#
loop_
_entity_poly.entity_id
_entity_poly.type
_entity_poly.pdbx_seq_one_letter_code
_entity_poly.pdbx_strand_id
1 'polypeptide(L)'
;MIFYGLQTISPQYFFILAFISTSLVSMAVGTAVGTASTIGLALISIAQTIGLSLLLAAGAIISGSYVGDRMSPVSSIAIITAHSSGANLMDMIYHMLKTAILPYLLTALGFLFLGLKNFSSTTNIANLESLSKMRMNIFRSLSGCCCLQS
;
A
#
# COMPACT_ATOMS: atom_id res chain seq x y z
N MET A 1 11.29 26.28 -15.35
CA MET A 1 11.77 25.05 -14.68
C MET A 1 11.25 24.88 -13.25
N ILE A 2 10.87 25.95 -12.52
CA ILE A 2 10.12 25.86 -11.24
C ILE A 2 8.60 25.70 -11.47
N PHE A 3 8.10 26.08 -12.64
CA PHE A 3 6.68 25.91 -13.05
C PHE A 3 6.24 24.44 -13.16
N TYR A 4 7.15 23.51 -13.50
CA TYR A 4 6.84 22.08 -13.43
C TYR A 4 6.81 21.59 -11.97
N GLY A 5 7.70 22.07 -11.11
CA GLY A 5 7.75 21.71 -9.69
C GLY A 5 6.49 22.08 -8.89
N LEU A 6 5.86 23.22 -9.19
CA LEU A 6 4.60 23.63 -8.55
C LEU A 6 3.35 22.92 -9.13
N GLN A 7 3.47 22.34 -10.33
CA GLN A 7 2.47 21.42 -10.89
C GLN A 7 2.76 19.95 -10.49
N THR A 8 3.87 19.69 -9.78
CA THR A 8 4.29 18.35 -9.32
C THR A 8 3.72 17.99 -7.94
N ILE A 9 3.18 18.94 -7.18
CA ILE A 9 2.24 18.60 -6.08
C ILE A 9 0.85 18.29 -6.64
N SER A 10 0.80 17.72 -7.85
CA SER A 10 -0.45 17.30 -8.42
C SER A 10 -0.86 16.01 -7.70
N PRO A 11 -1.93 16.03 -6.87
CA PRO A 11 -2.34 14.89 -6.04
C PRO A 11 -2.63 13.62 -6.84
N GLN A 12 -2.76 13.75 -8.16
CA GLN A 12 -2.84 12.67 -9.16
C GLN A 12 -1.74 11.61 -9.01
N TYR A 13 -0.51 11.96 -8.63
CA TYR A 13 0.58 10.98 -8.46
C TYR A 13 0.79 10.51 -7.02
N PHE A 14 0.01 11.01 -6.06
CA PHE A 14 0.22 10.68 -4.65
C PHE A 14 0.07 9.17 -4.39
N PHE A 15 -0.98 8.54 -4.94
CA PHE A 15 -1.25 7.12 -4.72
C PHE A 15 -0.16 6.22 -5.31
N ILE A 16 0.37 6.55 -6.50
CA ILE A 16 1.42 5.76 -7.13
C ILE A 16 2.76 5.91 -6.40
N LEU A 17 3.08 7.12 -5.93
CA LEU A 17 4.28 7.39 -5.14
C LEU A 17 4.22 6.71 -3.77
N ALA A 18 3.06 6.71 -3.13
CA ALA A 18 2.85 6.00 -1.86
C ALA A 18 3.07 4.49 -2.03
N PHE A 19 2.53 3.89 -3.09
CA PHE A 19 2.72 2.46 -3.40
C PHE A 19 4.20 2.11 -3.66
N ILE A 20 4.89 2.90 -4.49
CA ILE A 20 6.30 2.64 -4.85
C ILE A 20 7.22 2.82 -3.65
N SER A 21 7.04 3.88 -2.87
CA SER A 21 7.88 4.15 -1.69
C SER A 21 7.71 3.06 -0.61
N THR A 22 6.49 2.64 -0.31
CA THR A 22 6.25 1.54 0.64
C THR A 22 6.76 0.20 0.13
N SER A 23 6.64 -0.08 -1.18
CA SER A 23 7.22 -1.29 -1.77
C SER A 23 8.74 -1.31 -1.65
N LEU A 24 9.41 -0.19 -1.92
CA LEU A 24 10.87 -0.10 -1.90
C LEU A 24 11.41 -0.27 -0.48
N VAL A 25 10.76 0.37 0.50
CA VAL A 25 11.17 0.21 1.90
C VAL A 25 10.79 -1.16 2.45
N SER A 26 9.66 -1.75 2.07
CA SER A 26 9.32 -3.12 2.50
C SER A 26 10.32 -4.13 1.94
N MET A 27 10.82 -3.91 0.72
CA MET A 27 11.87 -4.76 0.15
C MET A 27 13.17 -4.69 0.98
N ALA A 28 13.51 -3.49 1.49
CA ALA A 28 14.68 -3.26 2.34
C ALA A 28 14.51 -3.76 3.79
N VAL A 29 13.32 -3.60 4.38
CA VAL A 29 13.00 -3.99 5.75
C VAL A 29 12.69 -5.50 5.86
N GLY A 30 12.17 -6.10 4.79
CA GLY A 30 11.82 -7.52 4.72
C GLY A 30 10.55 -7.89 5.50
N THR A 31 9.77 -6.91 5.98
CA THR A 31 8.49 -7.14 6.67
C THR A 31 7.41 -6.12 6.25
N ALA A 32 6.26 -6.62 5.80
CA ALA A 32 5.13 -5.79 5.37
C ALA A 32 4.50 -4.95 6.50
N VAL A 33 4.28 -5.56 7.67
CA VAL A 33 3.58 -4.93 8.81
C VAL A 33 4.42 -3.83 9.47
N GLY A 34 5.73 -4.04 9.57
CA GLY A 34 6.67 -3.04 10.10
C GLY A 34 6.74 -1.81 9.21
N THR A 35 6.80 -2.01 7.89
CA THR A 35 6.82 -0.91 6.91
C THR A 35 5.50 -0.13 6.88
N ALA A 36 4.36 -0.82 6.98
CA ALA A 36 3.05 -0.16 7.06
C ALA A 36 2.92 0.70 8.33
N SER A 37 3.54 0.29 9.44
CA SER A 37 3.50 1.03 10.70
C SER A 37 4.37 2.28 10.66
N THR A 38 5.57 2.23 10.10
CA THR A 38 6.51 3.36 10.09
C THR A 38 6.20 4.36 8.97
N ILE A 39 6.23 3.89 7.72
CA ILE A 39 6.04 4.75 6.54
C ILE A 39 4.57 4.93 6.20
N GLY A 40 3.76 3.89 6.42
CA GLY A 40 2.33 3.97 6.13
C GLY A 40 1.62 5.03 6.97
N LEU A 41 1.88 5.11 8.29
CA LEU A 41 1.30 6.17 9.13
C LEU A 41 1.75 7.57 8.68
N ALA A 42 3.01 7.73 8.27
CA ALA A 42 3.52 9.01 7.75
C ALA A 42 2.86 9.42 6.43
N LEU A 43 2.63 8.48 5.51
CA LEU A 43 1.94 8.77 4.25
C LEU A 43 0.44 9.04 4.46
N ILE A 44 -0.20 8.36 5.42
CA ILE A 44 -1.60 8.61 5.79
C ILE A 44 -1.77 10.03 6.35
N SER A 45 -0.85 10.52 7.18
CA SER A 45 -0.94 11.89 7.73
C SER A 45 -0.76 12.96 6.64
N ILE A 46 0.12 12.71 5.67
CA ILE A 46 0.29 13.59 4.49
C ILE A 46 -0.99 13.59 3.64
N ALA A 47 -1.60 12.41 3.42
CA ALA A 47 -2.85 12.29 2.67
C ALA A 47 -4.00 13.06 3.32
N GLN A 48 -4.07 13.07 4.66
CA GLN A 48 -5.04 13.86 5.43
C GLN A 48 -4.83 15.36 5.25
N THR A 49 -3.58 15.82 5.27
CA THR A 49 -3.22 17.24 5.12
C THR A 49 -3.59 17.77 3.74
N ILE A 50 -3.47 16.94 2.69
CA ILE A 50 -3.78 17.32 1.30
C ILE A 50 -5.27 17.12 0.97
N GLY A 51 -6.07 16.56 1.89
CA GLY A 51 -7.50 16.33 1.68
C GLY A 51 -7.82 15.18 0.71
N LEU A 52 -6.93 14.20 0.57
CA LEU A 52 -7.13 13.05 -0.31
C LEU A 52 -7.94 11.93 0.39
N SER A 53 -8.54 11.04 -0.42
CA SER A 53 -9.29 9.90 0.11
C SER A 53 -8.37 8.97 0.92
N LEU A 54 -8.60 8.94 2.23
CA LEU A 54 -7.82 8.13 3.16
C LEU A 54 -7.92 6.63 2.88
N LEU A 55 -9.07 6.17 2.38
CA LEU A 55 -9.29 4.76 2.03
C LEU A 55 -8.40 4.35 0.86
N LEU A 56 -8.29 5.21 -0.15
CA LEU A 56 -7.48 4.94 -1.33
C LEU A 56 -5.99 5.01 -1.01
N ALA A 57 -5.58 5.96 -0.16
CA ALA A 57 -4.21 6.07 0.34
C ALA A 57 -3.83 4.84 1.17
N ALA A 58 -4.68 4.41 2.12
CA ALA A 58 -4.45 3.21 2.91
C ALA A 58 -4.36 1.95 2.05
N GLY A 59 -5.22 1.81 1.03
CA GLY A 59 -5.16 0.70 0.07
C GLY A 59 -3.84 0.67 -0.72
N ALA A 60 -3.36 1.83 -1.18
CA ALA A 60 -2.07 1.96 -1.88
C ALA A 60 -0.87 1.60 -0.99
N ILE A 61 -0.90 2.00 0.27
CA ILE A 61 0.16 1.73 1.25
C ILE A 61 0.23 0.23 1.58
N ILE A 62 -0.92 -0.39 1.88
CA ILE A 62 -0.98 -1.81 2.27
C ILE A 62 -0.62 -2.71 1.08
N SER A 63 -1.12 -2.39 -0.11
CA SER A 63 -0.75 -3.16 -1.31
C SER A 63 0.75 -3.03 -1.64
N GLY A 64 1.33 -1.84 -1.48
CA GLY A 64 2.77 -1.61 -1.68
C GLY A 64 3.62 -2.39 -0.68
N SER A 65 3.29 -2.33 0.60
CA SER A 65 4.06 -3.04 1.64
C SER A 65 4.05 -4.55 1.46
N TYR A 66 2.92 -5.15 1.08
CA TYR A 66 2.80 -6.59 0.86
C TYR A 66 3.49 -7.07 -0.42
N VAL A 67 3.43 -6.30 -1.51
CA VAL A 67 4.14 -6.69 -2.73
C VAL A 67 5.66 -6.63 -2.53
N GLY A 68 6.17 -5.63 -1.79
CA GLY A 68 7.59 -5.54 -1.45
C GLY A 68 8.10 -6.70 -0.58
N ASP A 69 7.26 -7.23 0.31
CA ASP A 69 7.58 -8.38 1.17
C ASP A 69 7.77 -9.67 0.36
N ARG A 70 6.93 -9.89 -0.65
CA ARG A 70 7.05 -11.03 -1.59
C ARG A 70 8.29 -10.97 -2.47
N MET A 71 8.78 -9.76 -2.75
CA MET A 71 10.00 -9.54 -3.53
C MET A 71 11.29 -9.60 -2.70
N SER A 72 11.20 -9.59 -1.36
CA SER A 72 12.39 -9.49 -0.51
C SER A 72 13.11 -10.84 -0.39
N PRO A 73 14.38 -10.96 -0.86
CA PRO A 73 15.18 -12.17 -0.70
C PRO A 73 15.67 -12.38 0.74
N VAL A 74 15.48 -11.37 1.61
CA VAL A 74 15.97 -11.32 3.00
C VAL A 74 14.89 -11.78 3.99
N SER A 75 13.68 -12.08 3.53
CA SER A 75 12.60 -12.54 4.41
C SER A 75 12.88 -13.95 4.95
N SER A 76 12.80 -14.11 6.26
CA SER A 76 13.04 -15.37 6.99
C SER A 76 12.10 -16.50 6.55
N ILE A 77 10.91 -16.18 6.02
CA ILE A 77 9.96 -17.15 5.46
C ILE A 77 10.54 -17.82 4.21
N ALA A 78 11.25 -17.07 3.36
CA ALA A 78 11.85 -17.60 2.14
C ALA A 78 13.01 -18.57 2.45
N ILE A 79 13.82 -18.24 3.47
CA ILE A 79 14.96 -19.06 3.91
C ILE A 79 14.48 -20.40 4.47
N ILE A 80 13.47 -20.40 5.34
CA ILE A 80 12.92 -21.63 5.94
C ILE A 80 12.24 -22.50 4.87
N THR A 81 11.52 -21.88 3.93
CA THR A 81 10.84 -22.59 2.83
C THR A 81 11.83 -23.23 1.86
N ALA A 82 12.95 -22.57 1.55
CA ALA A 82 13.99 -23.18 0.72
C ALA A 82 14.69 -24.34 1.45
N HIS A 83 14.92 -24.19 2.76
CA HIS A 83 15.52 -25.23 3.58
C HIS A 83 14.61 -26.47 3.71
N SER A 84 13.29 -26.30 3.76
CA SER A 84 12.35 -27.42 3.83
C SER A 84 12.09 -28.10 2.48
N SER A 85 12.20 -27.37 1.37
CA SER A 85 11.93 -27.89 0.01
C SER A 85 13.16 -28.53 -0.66
N GLY A 86 14.35 -28.43 -0.06
CA GLY A 86 15.60 -28.98 -0.61
C GLY A 86 16.03 -28.33 -1.93
N ALA A 87 15.41 -27.21 -2.31
CA ALA A 87 15.64 -26.48 -3.55
C ALA A 87 16.56 -25.27 -3.31
N ASN A 88 17.27 -24.82 -4.35
CA ASN A 88 18.10 -23.62 -4.28
C ASN A 88 17.23 -22.40 -3.94
N LEU A 89 17.56 -21.73 -2.83
CA LEU A 89 16.87 -20.52 -2.34
C LEU A 89 16.75 -19.45 -3.44
N MET A 90 17.81 -19.25 -4.22
CA MET A 90 17.86 -18.23 -5.27
C MET A 90 16.96 -18.55 -6.47
N ASP A 91 16.82 -19.82 -6.86
CA ASP A 91 15.94 -20.21 -7.96
C ASP A 91 14.47 -19.97 -7.59
N MET A 92 14.07 -20.33 -6.36
CA MET A 92 12.71 -20.13 -5.88
C MET A 92 12.34 -18.64 -5.78
N ILE A 93 13.25 -17.82 -5.25
CA ILE A 93 13.09 -16.36 -5.18
C ILE A 93 13.02 -15.74 -6.56
N TYR A 94 13.85 -16.19 -7.52
CA TYR A 94 13.81 -15.68 -8.89
C TYR A 94 12.46 -15.96 -9.56
N HIS A 95 11.90 -17.16 -9.36
CA HIS A 95 10.57 -17.50 -9.83
C HIS A 95 9.44 -16.71 -9.14
N MET A 96 9.56 -16.43 -7.83
CA MET A 96 8.60 -15.58 -7.11
C MET A 96 8.66 -14.11 -7.56
N LEU A 97 9.86 -13.56 -7.77
CA LEU A 97 10.08 -12.22 -8.33
C LEU A 97 9.48 -12.09 -9.73
N LYS A 98 9.75 -13.07 -10.61
CA LYS A 98 9.25 -13.08 -11.99
C LYS A 98 7.73 -13.14 -12.07
N THR A 99 7.08 -13.82 -11.13
CA THR A 99 5.61 -13.89 -11.07
C THR A 99 4.99 -12.67 -10.37
N ALA A 100 5.73 -12.01 -9.47
CA ALA A 100 5.28 -10.79 -8.77
C ALA A 100 5.41 -9.50 -9.62
N ILE A 101 6.27 -9.49 -10.65
CA ILE A 101 6.44 -8.31 -11.52
C ILE A 101 5.14 -7.95 -12.26
N LEU A 102 4.36 -8.96 -12.66
CA LEU A 102 3.12 -8.79 -13.41
C LEU A 102 2.01 -8.11 -12.56
N PRO A 103 1.66 -8.59 -11.34
CA PRO A 103 0.72 -7.90 -10.48
C PRO A 103 1.25 -6.56 -9.97
N TYR A 104 2.56 -6.39 -9.78
CA TYR A 104 3.15 -5.09 -9.41
C TYR A 104 2.84 -4.03 -10.48
N LEU A 105 3.09 -4.36 -11.75
CA LEU A 105 2.83 -3.46 -12.87
C LEU A 105 1.33 -3.18 -13.03
N LEU A 106 0.48 -4.19 -12.86
CA LEU A 106 -0.97 -4.06 -12.96
C LEU A 106 -1.55 -3.15 -11.86
N THR A 107 -1.05 -3.30 -10.63
CA THR A 107 -1.47 -2.49 -9.48
C THR A 107 -0.96 -1.05 -9.61
N ALA A 108 0.26 -0.87 -10.10
CA ALA A 108 0.83 0.45 -10.41
C ALA A 108 0.01 1.19 -11.47
N LEU A 109 -0.35 0.52 -12.57
CA LEU A 109 -1.26 1.07 -13.58
C LEU A 109 -2.64 1.40 -12.98
N GLY A 110 -3.18 0.51 -12.15
CA GLY A 110 -4.44 0.73 -11.45
C GLY A 110 -4.44 2.01 -10.62
N PHE A 111 -3.43 2.21 -9.76
CA PHE A 111 -3.31 3.43 -8.95
C PHE A 111 -3.06 4.68 -9.77
N LEU A 112 -2.37 4.58 -10.92
CA LEU A 112 -2.19 5.69 -11.85
C LEU A 112 -3.55 6.11 -12.46
N PHE A 113 -4.32 5.15 -12.99
CA PHE A 113 -5.67 5.43 -13.52
C PHE A 113 -6.63 5.97 -12.44
N LEU A 114 -6.58 5.41 -11.23
CA LEU A 114 -7.36 5.89 -10.10
C LEU A 114 -6.94 7.31 -9.70
N GLY A 115 -5.64 7.62 -9.66
CA GLY A 115 -5.13 8.96 -9.34
C GLY A 115 -5.59 10.02 -10.34
N LEU A 116 -5.58 9.71 -11.63
CA LEU A 116 -6.11 10.58 -12.69
C LEU A 116 -7.63 10.77 -12.58
N LYS A 117 -8.38 9.67 -12.35
CA LYS A 117 -9.85 9.68 -12.31
C LYS A 117 -10.42 10.36 -11.07
N ASN A 118 -9.74 10.27 -9.91
CA ASN A 118 -10.19 10.93 -8.67
C ASN A 118 -10.12 12.46 -8.77
N PHE A 119 -9.20 13.02 -9.57
CA PHE A 119 -9.15 14.46 -9.83
C PHE A 119 -10.31 14.93 -10.74
N SER A 120 -10.73 14.08 -11.69
CA SER A 120 -11.90 14.37 -12.55
C SER A 120 -13.24 14.16 -11.85
N SER A 121 -13.27 13.48 -10.69
CA SER A 121 -14.49 12.98 -10.04
C SER A 121 -14.84 13.69 -8.73
N THR A 122 -14.63 15.00 -8.64
CA THR A 122 -15.17 15.87 -7.55
C THR A 122 -16.71 15.78 -7.42
N THR A 123 -17.41 15.03 -8.27
CA THR A 123 -18.86 14.81 -8.25
C THR A 123 -19.32 13.55 -7.48
N ASN A 124 -18.43 12.68 -6.99
CA ASN A 124 -18.79 11.44 -6.27
C ASN A 124 -18.70 11.52 -4.73
N ILE A 125 -18.79 12.73 -4.18
CA ILE A 125 -18.75 12.98 -2.73
C ILE A 125 -19.99 12.36 -2.01
N ALA A 126 -21.09 12.15 -2.73
CA ALA A 126 -22.33 11.56 -2.21
C ALA A 126 -22.19 10.07 -1.79
N ASN A 127 -21.24 9.32 -2.36
CA ASN A 127 -20.98 7.92 -2.00
C ASN A 127 -19.96 7.77 -0.85
N LEU A 128 -19.28 8.84 -0.46
CA LEU A 128 -18.30 8.82 0.64
C LEU A 128 -18.98 8.99 2.01
N GLU A 129 -20.15 9.65 2.08
CA GLU A 129 -20.94 9.78 3.30
C GLU A 129 -21.56 8.45 3.76
N SER A 130 -21.92 7.56 2.83
CA SER A 130 -22.40 6.22 3.17
C SER A 130 -21.27 5.30 3.66
N LEU A 131 -20.07 5.42 3.06
CA LEU A 131 -18.86 4.72 3.50
C LEU A 131 -18.31 5.24 4.83
N SER A 132 -18.41 6.54 5.12
CA SER A 132 -17.99 7.11 6.41
C SER A 132 -18.88 6.65 7.57
N LYS A 133 -20.20 6.52 7.33
CA LYS A 133 -21.14 5.89 8.28
C LYS A 133 -20.83 4.42 8.53
N MET A 134 -20.44 3.66 7.49
CA MET A 134 -20.08 2.25 7.64
C MET A 134 -18.76 2.07 8.41
N ARG A 135 -17.75 2.93 8.19
CA ARG A 135 -16.48 2.92 8.93
C ARG A 135 -16.64 3.13 10.44
N MET A 136 -17.55 4.03 10.84
CA MET A 136 -17.83 4.29 12.25
C MET A 136 -18.47 3.09 12.97
N ASN A 137 -19.31 2.31 12.27
CA ASN A 137 -19.96 1.13 12.83
C ASN A 137 -18.96 -0.03 13.04
N ILE A 138 -18.02 -0.22 12.12
CA ILE A 138 -16.98 -1.26 12.20
C ILE A 138 -15.98 -0.98 13.33
N PHE A 139 -15.57 0.27 13.54
CA PHE A 139 -14.65 0.61 14.63
C PHE A 139 -15.27 0.37 16.02
N ARG A 140 -16.58 0.63 16.16
CA ARG A 140 -17.34 0.28 17.37
C ARG A 140 -17.44 -1.23 17.59
N SER A 141 -17.62 -2.01 16.52
CA SER A 141 -17.68 -3.47 16.62
C SER A 141 -16.35 -4.10 17.04
N LEU A 142 -15.21 -3.55 16.58
CA LEU A 142 -13.87 -4.03 16.96
C LEU A 142 -13.45 -3.60 18.37
N SER A 143 -13.81 -2.38 18.79
CA SER A 143 -13.55 -1.93 20.16
C SER A 143 -14.34 -2.71 21.21
N GLY A 144 -15.52 -3.24 20.85
CA GLY A 144 -16.31 -4.11 21.72
C GLY A 144 -15.71 -5.51 21.92
N CYS A 145 -15.04 -6.06 20.90
CA CYS A 145 -14.36 -7.36 21.01
C CYS A 145 -13.03 -7.27 21.78
N CYS A 146 -12.32 -6.14 21.75
CA CYS A 146 -11.03 -6.00 22.44
C CYS A 146 -11.18 -5.91 23.98
N CYS A 147 -12.32 -5.43 24.50
CA CYS A 147 -12.59 -5.37 25.95
C CYS A 147 -13.07 -6.70 26.57
N LEU A 148 -13.30 -7.76 25.79
CA LEU A 148 -13.79 -9.05 26.29
C LEU A 148 -12.71 -10.14 26.37
N GLN A 149 -11.45 -9.76 26.17
CA GLN A 149 -10.30 -10.66 26.27
C GLN A 149 -9.26 -10.15 27.27
N SER A 150 -9.73 -9.80 28.48
CA SER A 150 -8.91 -9.59 29.69
C SER A 150 -9.52 -10.36 30.84
#